data_AF-A0A1L5F8S9-F1
#
_entry.id   AF-A0A1L5F8S9-F1
#
_cell.length_a   1.000
_cell.length_b   1.000
_cell.length_c   1.000
_cell.angle_alpha   90.00
_cell.angle_beta   90.00
_cell.angle_gamma   90.00
#
_symmetry.space_group_name_H-M   'P 1'
#
loop_
_entity.id
_entity.type
_entity.pdbx_description
1 polymer ?
#
loop_
_entity_poly.entity_id
_entity_poly.type
_entity_poly.pdbx_seq_one_letter_code
_entity_poly.pdbx_strand_id
1 'polypeptide(L)' 'MATAYSRGNLIKYVDNSWVYEDGVPISKEERPCIRCGSMPTREGYDACLGHIEGAISACCGHGVEEGYVKYESEGN' A
#
# COMPACT_ATOMS: atom_id res chain seq x y z
N MET A 1 -12.26 17.52 3.37
CA MET A 1 -12.07 16.37 2.46
C MET A 1 -10.77 15.71 2.86
N ALA A 2 -10.77 14.41 3.18
CA ALA A 2 -9.56 13.68 3.55
C ALA A 2 -8.92 13.05 2.30
N THR A 3 -7.59 13.02 2.26
CA THR A 3 -6.81 12.38 1.20
C THR A 3 -5.81 11.40 1.81
N ALA A 4 -5.53 10.32 1.09
CA ALA A 4 -4.54 9.31 1.47
C ALA A 4 -3.95 8.68 0.20
N TYR A 5 -3.14 7.62 0.37
CA TYR A 5 -2.55 6.88 -0.74
C TYR A 5 -2.85 5.39 -0.63
N SER A 6 -3.26 4.77 -1.73
CA SER A 6 -3.40 3.32 -1.86
C SER A 6 -2.34 2.79 -2.83
N ARG A 7 -1.32 2.12 -2.29
CA ARG A 7 -0.12 1.69 -3.05
C ARG A 7 0.49 2.83 -3.88
N GLY A 8 0.47 4.03 -3.30
CA GLY A 8 0.94 5.28 -3.87
C GLY A 8 -0.05 6.00 -4.79
N ASN A 9 -1.19 5.41 -5.15
CA ASN A 9 -2.25 6.10 -5.90
C ASN A 9 -2.99 7.07 -4.96
N LEU A 10 -3.15 8.33 -5.36
CA LEU A 10 -3.91 9.31 -4.57
C LEU A 10 -5.38 8.90 -4.48
N ILE A 11 -5.90 8.87 -3.25
CA ILE A 11 -7.31 8.57 -2.97
C ILE A 11 -7.94 9.67 -2.12
N LYS A 12 -9.23 9.90 -2.32
CA LYS A 12 -10.02 10.93 -1.64
C LYS A 12 -11.21 10.28 -0.95
N TYR A 13 -11.57 10.79 0.24
CA TYR A 13 -12.76 10.33 0.95
C TYR A 13 -13.98 11.14 0.50
N VAL A 14 -14.92 10.48 -0.18
CA VAL A 14 -16.13 11.05 -0.79
C VAL A 14 -17.31 10.12 -0.52
N ASP A 15 -18.46 10.66 -0.13
CA ASP A 15 -19.70 9.89 0.09
C ASP A 15 -19.51 8.60 0.92
N ASN A 16 -18.78 8.74 2.03
CA ASN A 16 -18.47 7.65 2.95
C ASN A 16 -17.65 6.50 2.32
N SER A 17 -16.87 6.79 1.29
CA SER A 17 -16.01 5.82 0.59
C SER A 17 -14.67 6.44 0.17
N TRP A 18 -13.63 5.62 0.09
CA TRP A 18 -12.36 6.01 -0.52
C TRP A 18 -12.40 5.73 -2.02
N VAL A 19 -12.11 6.75 -2.82
CA VAL A 19 -12.13 6.69 -4.29
C VAL A 19 -10.79 7.14 -4.87
N TYR A 20 -10.40 6.57 -6.01
CA TYR A 20 -9.31 7.09 -6.83
C TYR A 20 -9.71 8.42 -7.48
N GLU A 21 -8.76 9.08 -8.13
CA GLU A 21 -9.00 10.40 -8.76
C GLU A 21 -10.05 10.37 -9.88
N ASP A 22 -10.25 9.23 -10.53
CA ASP A 22 -11.30 9.02 -11.54
C ASP A 22 -12.66 8.64 -10.93
N GLY A 23 -12.80 8.63 -9.60
CA GLY A 23 -14.03 8.35 -8.89
C GLY A 23 -14.33 6.87 -8.67
N VAL A 24 -13.46 5.96 -9.10
CA VAL A 24 -13.64 4.52 -8.86
C VAL A 24 -13.37 4.21 -7.37
N PRO A 25 -14.28 3.54 -6.65
CA PRO A 25 -14.04 3.10 -5.28
C PRO A 25 -12.92 2.07 -5.18
N ILE A 26 -12.04 2.22 -4.19
CA ILE A 26 -10.93 1.27 -3.96
C ILE A 26 -11.41 -0.14 -3.61
N SER A 27 -12.64 -0.28 -3.11
CA SER A 27 -13.26 -1.56 -2.79
C SER A 27 -13.71 -2.34 -4.03
N LYS A 28 -13.83 -1.67 -5.19
CA LYS A 28 -14.22 -2.30 -6.46
C LYS A 28 -13.02 -2.66 -7.31
N GLU A 29 -11.94 -1.89 -7.20
CA GLU A 29 -10.78 -2.01 -8.07
C GLU A 29 -9.48 -1.83 -7.29
N GLU A 30 -8.61 -2.82 -7.42
CA GLU A 30 -7.26 -2.77 -6.91
C GLU A 30 -6.29 -2.34 -8.00
N ARG A 31 -5.52 -1.26 -7.75
CA ARG A 31 -4.53 -0.75 -8.71
C ARG A 31 -3.11 -1.16 -8.36
N PRO A 32 -2.22 -1.27 -9.37
CA PRO A 32 -0.81 -1.58 -9.14
C PRO A 32 -0.10 -0.45 -8.39
N CYS A 33 1.05 -0.78 -7.81
CA CYS A 33 1.95 0.20 -7.21
C CYS A 33 2.43 1.20 -8.29
N ILE A 34 2.30 2.50 -8.03
CA ILE A 34 2.78 3.56 -8.94
C ILE A 34 4.29 3.46 -9.17
N ARG A 35 5.06 3.02 -8.18
CA ARG A 35 6.52 2.94 -8.28
C ARG A 35 7.01 1.83 -9.19
N CYS A 36 6.46 0.62 -9.08
CA CYS A 36 6.96 -0.56 -9.80
C CYS A 36 5.99 -1.12 -10.85
N GLY A 37 4.77 -0.62 -10.93
CA GLY A 37 3.73 -1.08 -11.86
C GLY A 37 3.15 -2.45 -11.55
N SER A 38 3.53 -3.09 -10.44
CA SER A 38 3.09 -4.45 -10.09
C SER A 38 2.00 -4.45 -9.03
N MET A 39 1.10 -5.44 -9.14
CA MET A 39 0.18 -5.83 -8.07
C MET A 39 0.94 -6.51 -6.92
N PRO A 40 0.37 -6.58 -5.70
CA PRO A 40 0.95 -7.40 -4.64
C PRO A 40 1.28 -8.82 -5.12
N THR A 41 2.28 -9.44 -4.49
CA THR A 41 2.61 -10.85 -4.73
C THR A 41 1.39 -11.73 -4.46
N ARG A 42 1.41 -12.99 -4.93
CA ARG A 42 0.31 -13.93 -4.72
C ARG A 42 0.01 -14.15 -3.23
N GLU A 43 1.03 -14.05 -2.40
CA GLU A 43 1.01 -14.15 -0.95
C GLU A 43 0.50 -12.88 -0.26
N GLY A 44 0.33 -11.78 -1.00
CA GLY A 44 -0.15 -10.49 -0.51
C GLY A 44 0.94 -9.49 -0.10
N TYR A 45 2.22 -9.82 -0.27
CA TYR A 45 3.32 -8.91 0.05
C TYR A 45 3.46 -7.77 -0.97
N ASP A 46 4.05 -6.65 -0.54
CA ASP A 46 4.49 -5.57 -1.41
C ASP A 46 5.44 -6.12 -2.48
N ALA A 47 5.04 -6.06 -3.75
CA ALA A 47 5.82 -6.65 -4.86
C ALA A 47 7.18 -5.98 -5.09
N CYS A 48 7.42 -4.79 -4.56
CA CYS A 48 8.75 -4.17 -4.62
C CYS A 48 9.75 -4.85 -3.68
N LEU A 49 9.27 -5.48 -2.62
CA LEU A 49 10.10 -6.10 -1.58
C LEU A 49 10.02 -7.63 -1.62
N GLY A 50 8.83 -8.18 -1.88
CA GLY A 50 8.54 -9.59 -1.72
C GLY A 50 8.42 -10.00 -0.25
N HIS A 51 8.69 -11.27 0.03
CA HIS A 51 8.74 -11.78 1.39
C HIS A 51 10.06 -11.38 2.07
N ILE A 52 9.97 -10.84 3.28
CA ILE A 52 11.14 -10.56 4.14
C ILE A 52 11.01 -11.44 5.38
N GLU A 53 11.92 -12.42 5.52
CA GLU A 53 11.92 -13.35 6.65
C GLU A 53 12.09 -12.60 7.98
N GLY A 54 11.27 -12.95 8.97
CA GLY A 54 11.26 -12.34 10.30
C GLY A 54 10.55 -10.98 10.39
N ALA A 55 10.24 -10.33 9.28
CA ALA A 55 9.51 -9.05 9.31
C ALA A 55 8.03 -9.27 9.65
N ILE A 56 7.52 -8.48 10.60
CA ILE A 56 6.09 -8.44 10.93
C ILE A 56 5.32 -7.45 10.04
N SER A 57 6.03 -6.48 9.46
CA SER A 57 5.45 -5.50 8.55
C SER A 57 6.55 -4.86 7.71
N ALA A 58 6.32 -4.71 6.41
CA ALA A 58 7.24 -4.03 5.52
C ALA A 58 6.48 -3.37 4.37
N CYS A 59 6.98 -2.22 3.91
CA CYS A 59 6.44 -1.49 2.77
C CYS A 59 7.57 -0.72 2.08
N CYS A 60 7.58 -0.67 0.75
CA CYS A 60 8.58 0.09 0.00
C CYS A 60 8.32 1.60 -0.03
N GLY A 61 7.24 2.06 0.61
CA GLY A 61 6.75 3.45 0.60
C GLY A 61 5.99 3.83 -0.67
N HIS A 62 5.87 2.91 -1.64
CA HIS A 62 5.15 3.07 -2.91
C HIS A 62 5.46 4.35 -3.71
N GLY A 63 6.64 4.93 -3.50
CA GLY A 63 7.07 6.16 -4.17
C GLY A 63 6.50 7.45 -3.58
N VAL A 64 5.77 7.37 -2.46
CA VAL A 64 5.17 8.52 -1.77
C VAL A 64 5.83 8.74 -0.41
N GLU A 65 6.08 7.68 0.34
CA GLU A 65 6.68 7.71 1.67
C GLU A 65 8.04 7.00 1.66
N GLU A 66 8.79 7.14 2.76
CA GLU A 66 10.00 6.35 2.99
C GLU A 66 9.63 4.90 3.29
N GLY A 67 10.37 3.95 2.70
CA GLY A 67 10.16 2.54 2.94
C GLY A 67 10.57 2.13 4.36
N TYR A 68 9.94 1.09 4.89
CA TYR A 68 10.26 0.56 6.21
C TYR A 68 10.18 -0.97 6.25
N VAL A 69 10.89 -1.53 7.24
CA VAL A 69 10.76 -2.92 7.67
C VAL A 69 10.69 -2.91 9.20
N LYS A 70 9.70 -3.60 9.76
CA LYS A 70 9.51 -3.77 11.19
C LYS A 70 9.64 -5.24 11.52
N TYR A 71 10.44 -5.52 12.54
CA TYR A 71 10.58 -6.83 13.15
C TYR A 71 9.83 -6.85 14.48
N GLU A 72 9.48 -8.04 14.96
CA GLU A 72 8.97 -8.18 16.32
C GLU A 72 10.04 -7.66 17.30
N SER A 73 9.67 -6.73 18.18
CA SER A 73 10.57 -6.33 19.25
C SER A 73 10.67 -7.47 20.25
N GLU A 74 11.87 -7.89 20.62
CA GLU A 74 12.06 -8.82 21.74
C GLU A 74 11.39 -8.21 22.98
N GLY A 75 10.33 -8.86 23.47
CA GLY A 75 9.69 -8.48 24.72
C GLY A 75 10.69 -8.61 25.85
N ASN A 76 10.88 -7.53 26.62
CA ASN A 76 11.54 -7.62 27.93
C ASN A 76 10.66 -8.38 28.92
#